data_AF-A0A0E3QQW0-F1
#
_entry.id   AF-A0A0E3QQW0-F1
#
_cell.length_a   1.000
_cell.length_b   1.000
_cell.length_c   1.000
_cell.angle_alpha   90.00
_cell.angle_beta   90.00
_cell.angle_gamma   90.00
#
_symmetry.space_group_name_H-M   'P 1'
#
loop_
_entity.id
_entity.type
_entity.pdbx_description
1 polymer ?
#
loop_
_entity_poly.entity_id
_entity_poly.type
_entity_poly.pdbx_seq_one_letter_code
_entity_poly.pdbx_strand_id
1 'polypeptide(L)' 'MVHETERKIKLKIERNRIRVTIFHGEDEQVIKLNLEEARGLREELDKVIEDYSQRKQIRID' A
#
# COMPACT_ATOMS: atom_id res chain seq x y z
N MET A 1 2.03 15.38 -20.80
CA MET A 1 2.99 14.27 -20.55
C MET A 1 3.08 14.06 -19.05
N VAL A 2 2.21 13.24 -18.47
CA VAL A 2 2.34 12.84 -17.06
C VAL A 2 3.37 11.71 -17.07
N HIS A 3 4.55 11.94 -16.52
CA HIS A 3 5.47 10.83 -16.28
C HIS A 3 4.76 9.89 -15.31
N GLU A 4 4.37 8.71 -15.79
CA GLU A 4 4.13 7.55 -14.93
C GLU A 4 5.43 7.29 -14.18
N THR A 5 5.61 7.98 -13.05
CA THR A 5 6.57 7.53 -12.04
C THR A 5 6.03 6.18 -11.59
N GLU A 6 6.55 5.09 -12.15
CA GLU A 6 6.18 3.71 -11.82
C GLU A 6 6.43 3.48 -10.33
N ARG A 7 5.44 3.83 -9.50
CA ARG A 7 5.46 3.57 -8.07
C ARG A 7 5.40 2.08 -7.90
N LYS A 8 6.51 1.49 -7.46
CA LYS A 8 6.61 0.05 -7.24
C LYS A 8 6.53 -0.21 -5.75
N ILE A 9 5.61 -1.08 -5.34
CA ILE A 9 5.55 -1.58 -3.97
C ILE A 9 6.08 -3.01 -3.96
N LYS A 10 7.05 -3.29 -3.09
CA LYS A 10 7.58 -4.64 -2.86
C LYS A 10 7.39 -5.04 -1.41
N LEU A 11 6.91 -6.26 -1.20
CA LEU A 11 6.76 -6.87 0.12
C LEU A 11 7.76 -8.02 0.26
N LYS A 12 8.48 -8.09 1.37
CA LYS A 12 9.41 -9.19 1.69
C LYS A 12 9.29 -9.59 3.15
N ILE A 13 9.54 -10.87 3.44
CA ILE A 13 9.71 -11.36 4.81
C ILE A 13 11.19 -11.21 5.18
N GLU A 14 11.46 -10.51 6.27
CA GLU A 14 12.80 -10.33 6.85
C GLU A 14 12.79 -10.88 8.28
N ARG A 15 13.13 -12.17 8.42
CA ARG A 15 13.06 -12.94 9.67
C ARG A 15 11.66 -12.89 10.30
N ASN A 16 11.46 -12.03 11.31
CA ASN A 16 10.21 -11.87 12.05
C ASN A 16 9.44 -10.59 11.69
N ARG A 17 9.86 -9.86 10.65
CA ARG A 17 9.24 -8.62 10.18
C ARG A 17 8.83 -8.73 8.71
N ILE A 18 7.81 -7.97 8.35
CA ILE A 18 7.38 -7.74 6.98
C ILE A 18 7.98 -6.41 6.54
N ARG A 19 8.84 -6.44 5.52
CA ARG A 19 9.45 -5.26 4.91
C ARG A 19 8.60 -4.82 3.73
N VAL A 20 8.06 -3.62 3.81
CA VAL A 20 7.40 -2.89 2.72
C VAL A 20 8.40 -1.91 2.15
N THR A 21 8.69 -2.00 0.86
CA THR A 21 9.49 -1.01 0.15
C THR A 21 8.63 -0.35 -0.92
N ILE A 22 8.56 0.98 -0.87
CA ILE A 22 7.88 1.82 -1.84
C ILE A 22 8.96 2.56 -2.61
N PHE A 23 9.02 2.36 -3.92
CA PHE A 23 9.96 3.04 -4.81
C PHE A 23 9.26 4.22 -5.48
N HIS A 24 9.89 5.39 -5.44
CA HIS A 24 9.45 6.65 -6.02
C HIS A 24 10.48 7.13 -7.07
N GLY A 25 10.70 6.32 -8.12
CA GLY A 25 11.72 6.61 -9.11
C GLY A 25 13.14 6.51 -8.52
N GLU A 26 13.72 7.64 -8.14
CA GLU A 26 15.06 7.72 -7.53
C GLU A 26 15.05 7.51 -6.01
N ASP A 27 13.91 7.75 -5.35
CA ASP A 27 13.78 7.59 -3.90
C ASP A 27 13.21 6.21 -3.51
N GLU A 28 13.64 5.70 -2.35
CA GLU A 28 12.99 4.55 -1.72
C GLU A 28 12.53 4.87 -0.30
N GLN A 29 11.35 4.37 0.05
CA GLN A 29 10.84 4.36 1.42
C GLN A 29 10.72 2.91 1.89
N VAL A 30 11.34 2.60 3.03
CA VAL A 30 11.30 1.26 3.63
C VAL A 30 10.59 1.32 4.97
N ILE A 31 9.56 0.50 5.11
CA ILE A 31 8.79 0.32 6.35
C ILE A 31 8.94 -1.13 6.79
N LYS A 32 9.32 -1.35 8.06
CA LYS A 32 9.42 -2.70 8.64
C LYS A 32 8.33 -2.86 9.68
N LEU A 33 7.37 -3.72 9.38
CA LEU A 33 6.22 -4.01 10.23
C LEU A 33 6.46 -5.33 10.95
N ASN A 34 6.06 -5.40 12.22
CA ASN A 34 5.82 -6.68 12.87
C ASN A 34 4.50 -7.31 12.36
N LEU A 35 4.18 -8.53 12.81
CA LEU A 35 3.00 -9.25 12.33
C LEU A 35 1.68 -8.56 12.70
N GLU A 36 1.58 -7.95 13.88
CA GLU A 36 0.38 -7.25 14.34
C GLU A 36 0.18 -5.94 13.57
N GLU A 37 1.25 -5.16 13.40
CA GLU A 37 1.25 -3.92 12.59
C GLU A 37 0.86 -4.20 11.14
N ALA A 38 1.36 -5.30 10.55
CA ALA A 38 1.01 -5.68 9.19
C ALA A 38 -0.45 -6.12 9.06
N ARG A 39 -1.01 -6.79 10.08
CA ARG A 39 -2.44 -7.13 10.12
C ARG A 39 -3.30 -5.88 10.24
N GLY A 40 -2.95 -4.96 11.13
CA GLY A 40 -3.65 -3.68 11.28
C GLY A 40 -3.60 -2.86 10.00
N LEU A 41 -2.44 -2.79 9.33
CA LEU A 41 -2.31 -2.10 8.04
C LEU A 41 -3.21 -2.71 6.97
N ARG A 42 -3.30 -4.05 6.89
CA ARG A 42 -4.18 -4.74 5.94
C ARG A 42 -5.65 -4.37 6.19
N GLU A 43 -6.10 -4.41 7.44
CA GLU A 43 -7.49 -4.10 7.79
C GLU A 43 -7.87 -2.66 7.46
N GLU A 44 -7.00 -1.69 7.78
CA GLU A 44 -7.24 -0.29 7.41
C GLU A 44 -7.20 -0.08 5.90
N LEU A 45 -6.31 -0.76 5.19
CA LEU A 45 -6.24 -0.69 3.73
C LEU A 45 -7.50 -1.26 3.08
N ASP A 46 -8.00 -2.40 3.55
CA ASP A 46 -9.23 -3.02 3.05
C ASP A 46 -10.44 -2.08 3.24
N LYS A 47 -10.58 -1.45 4.40
CA LYS A 47 -11.63 -0.44 4.65
C LYS A 47 -11.55 0.73 3.69
N VAL A 48 -10.36 1.28 3.46
CA VAL A 48 -10.16 2.41 2.54
C VAL A 48 -10.47 2.01 1.09
N ILE A 49 -10.13 0.78 0.69
CA ILE A 49 -10.46 0.24 -0.63
C ILE A 49 -11.98 0.10 -0.80
N GLU A 50 -12.67 -0.42 0.22
CA GLU A 50 -14.13 -0.57 0.21
C GLU A 50 -14.82 0.80 0.10
N ASP A 51 -14.44 1.76 0.95
CA ASP A 51 -14.93 3.14 0.92
C ASP A 51 -14.72 3.79 -0.46
N TYR A 52 -13.55 3.57 -1.05
CA TYR A 52 -13.25 4.11 -2.38
C TYR A 52 -14.15 3.47 -3.45
N SER A 53 -14.35 2.16 -3.39
CA SER A 53 -15.22 1.44 -4.32
C SER A 53 -16.67 1.93 -4.23
N GLN A 54 -17.20 2.07 -3.01
CA GLN A 54 -18.56 2.58 -2.78
C GLN A 54 -18.72 4.01 -3.32
N ARG A 55 -17.76 4.91 -3.06
CA ARG A 55 -17.80 6.30 -3.57
C ARG A 55 -17.71 6.39 -5.09
N LYS A 56 -16.95 5.47 -5.72
CA LYS A 56 -16.86 5.40 -7.18
C LYS A 56 -18.16 4.87 -7.78
N GLN A 57 -18.84 3.94 -7.12
CA GLN A 57 -20.12 3.38 -7.55
C GLN A 57 -21.25 4.42 -7.51
N ILE A 58 -21.27 5.32 -6.52
CA ILE A 58 -22.25 6.42 -6.43
C ILE A 58 -22.13 7.45 -7.58
N ARG A 59 -20.99 7.52 -8.28
CA ARG A 59 -20.79 8.49 -9.39
C ARG A 59 -21.19 7.95 -10.77
N ILE A 60 -21.60 6.68 -10.88
CA ILE A 60 -21.99 6.05 -12.15
C ILE A 60 -23.52 5.91 -12.26
N ASP A 61 -24.27 6.24 -11.21
CA ASP A 61 -25.73 6.37 -11.25
C ASP A 61 -26.17 7.82 -11.50
#